data_AF-A0A1E4BDZ9-F1
#
_entry.id   AF-A0A1E4BDZ9-F1
#
_cell.length_a   1.000
_cell.length_b   1.000
_cell.length_c   1.000
_cell.angle_alpha   90.00
_cell.angle_beta   90.00
_cell.angle_gamma   90.00
#
_symmetry.space_group_name_H-M   'P 1'
#
loop_
_entity.id
_entity.type
_entity.pdbx_description
1 polymer ?
#
loop_
_entity_poly.entity_id
_entity_poly.type
_entity_poly.pdbx_seq_one_letter_code
_entity_poly.pdbx_strand_id
1 'polypeptide(L)'
;MPATDRAHHLLGVWNPSYEADAMEAHLEVLLRHARAHRAEESEEEDVYVWWGKVRSSNRQQPMAHLDQVLALDAMLGDGSERELHLYLTDYRSLYVAHVAEITSDDVLDDDDDDHVPSYYREAGLSCDCWFRLFDIRRVVADDTLAVIAELKKLRNVHYHDRPVSLYGGMVDLPLLVWRDDEVRWFDAALRERYTNGRFWVEFDAEQGGNAAMQAELRDHRFGPALWEALDPAARSFIASAEQIFRAHHRDAAFDLSPVAVNLARALELQVNLVLRHALRRAPRDVRLANVDGTTRDLADGTNWTLGALADAIDRDDARVAWLGEHLRKGRWFTGSLPSVVRMVAEVRNAAAHTEAVPREAVVRVRAQLVGVGCAGALVELAGVG
;
A
#
# COMPACT_ATOMS: atom_id res chain seq x y z
N MET A 1 -23.15 18.10 19.81
CA MET A 1 -22.10 17.64 18.88
C MET A 1 -21.79 16.19 19.19
N PRO A 2 -21.91 15.29 18.20
CA PRO A 2 -20.99 14.16 18.18
C PRO A 2 -20.50 13.87 16.75
N ALA A 3 -19.20 14.07 16.53
CA ALA A 3 -18.41 13.43 15.48
C ALA A 3 -16.94 13.58 15.91
N THR A 4 -16.49 12.79 16.88
CA THR A 4 -15.62 11.61 16.70
C THR A 4 -14.36 11.90 15.88
N ASP A 5 -13.23 11.79 16.59
CA ASP A 5 -11.80 11.78 16.24
C ASP A 5 -11.40 10.93 15.01
N ARG A 6 -12.07 11.11 13.87
CA ARG A 6 -11.81 10.37 12.63
C ARG A 6 -10.78 11.11 11.78
N ALA A 7 -9.78 10.39 11.28
CA ALA A 7 -8.83 10.91 10.32
C ALA A 7 -9.53 11.18 8.98
N HIS A 8 -9.42 12.41 8.49
CA HIS A 8 -9.92 12.81 7.19
C HIS A 8 -8.79 12.81 6.17
N HIS A 9 -9.14 12.54 4.92
CA HIS A 9 -8.27 12.40 3.76
C HIS A 9 -8.93 13.07 2.56
N LEU A 10 -8.23 13.09 1.43
CA LEU A 10 -8.69 13.75 0.21
C LEU A 10 -8.80 12.76 -0.95
N LEU A 11 -9.80 12.93 -1.82
CA LEU A 11 -9.88 12.21 -3.10
C LEU A 11 -9.96 13.22 -4.25
N GLY A 12 -8.93 13.21 -5.10
CA GLY A 12 -8.86 13.96 -6.35
C GLY A 12 -9.01 13.07 -7.59
N VAL A 13 -9.32 13.73 -8.71
CA VAL A 13 -9.29 13.12 -10.05
C VAL A 13 -8.37 13.97 -10.90
N TRP A 14 -7.44 13.35 -11.61
CA TRP A 14 -6.65 14.08 -12.61
C TRP A 14 -7.35 14.04 -13.96
N ASN A 15 -7.24 15.14 -14.69
CA ASN A 15 -7.83 15.26 -16.01
C ASN A 15 -6.75 15.05 -17.07
N PRO A 16 -6.80 13.95 -17.84
CA PRO A 16 -5.81 13.67 -18.88
C PRO A 16 -5.85 14.69 -20.03
N SER A 17 -6.83 15.61 -20.07
CA SER A 17 -6.84 16.69 -21.05
C SER A 17 -5.84 17.82 -20.75
N TYR A 18 -5.28 17.88 -19.53
CA TYR A 18 -4.24 18.87 -19.20
C TYR A 18 -2.86 18.34 -19.56
N GLU A 19 -2.61 17.09 -19.22
CA GLU A 19 -1.42 16.34 -19.61
C GLU A 19 -1.83 14.86 -19.70
N ALA A 20 -1.49 14.20 -20.81
CA ALA A 20 -1.94 12.82 -21.08
C ALA A 20 -1.37 11.87 -20.01
N ASP A 21 -0.12 12.11 -19.64
CA ASP A 21 0.65 11.29 -18.70
C ASP A 21 0.91 12.06 -17.39
N ALA A 22 -0.08 12.85 -16.93
CA ALA A 22 0.06 13.72 -15.75
C ALA A 22 0.64 12.99 -14.52
N MET A 23 0.15 11.78 -14.21
CA MET A 23 0.69 11.00 -13.10
C MET A 23 2.15 10.61 -13.34
N GLU A 24 2.51 10.19 -14.55
CA GLU A 24 3.89 9.81 -14.89
C GLU A 24 4.85 10.99 -14.73
N ALA A 25 4.45 12.18 -15.16
CA ALA A 25 5.24 13.40 -14.98
C ALA A 25 5.53 13.71 -13.50
N HIS A 26 4.57 13.48 -12.58
CA HIS A 26 4.82 13.64 -11.14
C HIS A 26 5.71 12.52 -10.58
N LEU A 27 5.52 11.28 -11.03
CA LEU A 27 6.37 10.15 -10.62
C LEU A 27 7.81 10.35 -11.08
N GLU A 28 8.04 10.90 -12.28
CA GLU A 28 9.38 11.21 -12.80
C GLU A 28 10.12 12.23 -11.92
N VAL A 29 9.44 13.32 -11.54
CA VAL A 29 10.00 14.34 -10.62
C VAL A 29 10.35 13.70 -9.27
N LEU A 30 9.41 12.95 -8.69
CA LEU A 30 9.63 12.32 -7.38
C LEU A 30 10.75 11.27 -7.42
N LEU A 31 10.80 10.44 -8.47
CA LEU A 31 11.87 9.45 -8.66
C LEU A 31 13.24 10.11 -8.88
N ARG A 32 13.30 11.27 -9.56
CA ARG A 32 14.53 12.03 -9.74
C ARG A 32 15.10 12.47 -8.38
N HIS A 33 14.26 13.06 -7.53
CA HIS A 33 14.66 13.52 -6.20
C HIS A 33 14.97 12.36 -5.25
N ALA A 34 14.20 11.27 -5.30
CA ALA A 34 14.53 10.06 -4.55
C ALA A 34 15.90 9.50 -4.93
N ARG A 35 16.26 9.50 -6.23
CA ARG A 35 17.59 9.07 -6.70
C ARG A 35 18.71 9.98 -6.21
N ALA A 36 18.51 11.31 -6.20
CA ALA A 36 19.48 12.27 -5.67
C ALA A 36 19.72 12.04 -4.17
N HIS A 37 18.66 11.85 -3.39
CA HIS A 37 18.76 11.49 -1.98
C HIS A 37 19.52 10.17 -1.76
N ARG A 38 19.23 9.15 -2.58
CA ARG A 38 19.95 7.86 -2.55
C ARG A 38 21.43 7.98 -2.88
N ALA A 39 21.81 8.99 -3.66
CA ALA A 39 23.19 9.32 -3.98
C ALA A 39 23.85 10.23 -2.92
N GLU A 40 23.15 10.53 -1.81
CA GLU A 40 23.58 11.46 -0.76
C GLU A 40 23.80 12.89 -1.28
N GLU A 41 23.09 13.26 -2.35
CA GLU A 41 23.15 14.59 -2.98
C GLU A 41 22.09 15.57 -2.42
N SER A 42 21.08 15.05 -1.71
CA SER A 42 20.00 15.82 -1.08
C SER A 42 19.53 15.17 0.23
N GLU A 43 18.85 15.94 1.08
CA GLU A 43 18.25 15.44 2.32
C GLU A 43 16.95 14.67 2.01
N GLU A 44 16.44 13.89 2.97
CA GLU A 44 15.19 13.13 2.77
C GLU A 44 13.98 14.07 2.60
N GLU A 45 14.01 15.22 3.28
CA GLU A 45 12.96 16.25 3.22
C GLU A 45 12.86 16.92 1.84
N ASP A 46 13.94 16.83 1.04
CA ASP A 46 13.99 17.30 -0.35
C ASP A 46 13.32 16.30 -1.31
N VAL A 47 12.98 15.09 -0.87
CA VAL A 47 12.27 14.12 -1.71
C VAL A 47 10.78 14.42 -1.69
N TYR A 48 10.34 15.28 -2.60
CA TYR A 48 8.93 15.58 -2.78
C TYR A 48 8.58 16.03 -4.21
N VAL A 49 7.29 16.02 -4.50
CA VAL A 49 6.70 16.60 -5.72
C VAL A 49 5.46 17.40 -5.38
N TRP A 50 5.25 18.52 -6.07
CA TRP A 50 4.02 19.31 -5.97
C TRP A 50 2.93 18.76 -6.87
N TRP A 51 1.72 18.60 -6.32
CA TRP A 51 0.52 18.27 -7.07
C TRP A 51 -0.49 19.43 -7.00
N GLY A 52 -0.87 19.98 -8.15
CA GLY A 52 -1.75 21.15 -8.24
C GLY A 52 -3.21 20.79 -8.48
N LYS A 53 -4.13 21.34 -7.68
CA LYS A 53 -5.56 21.29 -8.00
C LYS A 53 -5.89 22.34 -9.05
N VAL A 54 -5.76 21.97 -10.33
CA VAL A 54 -6.02 22.87 -11.46
C VAL A 54 -7.43 23.46 -11.39
N ARG A 55 -7.50 24.79 -11.49
CA ARG A 55 -8.72 25.58 -11.64
C ARG A 55 -9.18 25.51 -13.09
N SER A 56 -10.40 25.04 -13.30
CA SER A 56 -11.00 25.06 -14.64
C SER A 56 -11.26 26.51 -15.07
N SER A 57 -10.88 26.85 -16.30
CA SER A 57 -11.17 28.16 -16.91
C SER A 57 -12.67 28.47 -17.03
N ASN A 58 -13.52 27.44 -17.02
CA ASN A 58 -14.97 27.58 -17.07
C ASN A 58 -15.61 27.76 -15.68
N ARG A 59 -14.86 27.57 -14.58
CA ARG A 59 -15.40 27.66 -13.23
C ARG A 59 -15.44 29.10 -12.76
N GLN A 60 -16.65 29.66 -12.63
CA GLN A 60 -16.86 31.03 -12.16
C GLN A 60 -16.84 31.17 -10.64
N GLN A 61 -17.12 30.08 -9.92
CA GLN A 61 -17.14 30.07 -8.46
C GLN A 61 -15.78 29.63 -7.88
N PRO A 62 -15.46 30.03 -6.63
CA PRO A 62 -14.33 29.47 -5.89
C PRO A 62 -14.42 27.95 -5.79
N MET A 63 -13.31 27.29 -5.50
CA MET A 63 -13.31 25.87 -5.17
C MET A 63 -14.19 25.63 -3.93
N ALA A 64 -15.08 24.64 -4.03
CA ALA A 64 -15.91 24.24 -2.91
C ALA A 64 -15.04 23.72 -1.76
N HIS A 65 -15.38 24.11 -0.54
CA HIS A 65 -14.76 23.62 0.70
C HIS A 65 -13.23 23.80 0.77
N LEU A 66 -12.65 24.75 0.02
CA LEU A 66 -11.21 25.04 0.05
C LEU A 66 -10.69 25.27 1.47
N ASP A 67 -11.42 26.04 2.29
CA ASP A 67 -11.04 26.28 3.69
C ASP A 67 -10.93 24.98 4.51
N GLN A 68 -11.75 23.97 4.21
CA GLN A 68 -11.68 22.67 4.90
C GLN A 68 -10.50 21.84 4.42
N VAL A 69 -10.14 21.94 3.14
CA VAL A 69 -8.95 21.31 2.57
C VAL A 69 -7.69 21.90 3.20
N LEU A 70 -7.58 23.23 3.24
CA LEU A 70 -6.45 23.93 3.87
C LEU A 70 -6.40 23.67 5.39
N ALA A 71 -7.53 23.53 6.06
CA ALA A 71 -7.56 23.20 7.49
C ALA A 71 -6.96 21.82 7.82
N LEU A 72 -6.83 20.90 6.86
CA LEU A 72 -6.14 19.62 7.07
C LEU A 72 -4.63 19.80 7.24
N ASP A 73 -4.05 20.86 6.67
CA ASP A 73 -2.63 21.18 6.84
C ASP A 73 -2.28 21.41 8.32
N ALA A 74 -3.14 22.14 9.04
CA ALA A 74 -2.99 22.35 10.48
C ALA A 74 -3.03 21.04 11.31
N MET A 75 -3.52 19.94 10.73
CA MET A 75 -3.52 18.62 11.38
C MET A 75 -2.23 17.83 11.12
N LEU A 76 -1.35 18.27 10.21
CA LEU A 76 -0.08 17.64 9.86
C LEU A 76 1.06 17.96 10.85
N GLY A 77 0.79 18.80 11.86
CA GLY A 77 1.81 19.39 12.74
C GLY A 77 2.84 18.43 13.36
N ASP A 78 4.00 19.00 13.71
CA ASP A 78 5.20 18.30 14.17
C ASP A 78 4.93 17.21 15.22
N GLY A 79 5.26 15.96 14.85
CA GLY A 79 5.17 14.79 15.72
C GLY A 79 3.86 14.01 15.66
N SER A 80 2.94 14.35 14.76
CA SER A 80 1.79 13.50 14.46
C SER A 80 2.22 12.26 13.67
N GLU A 81 2.01 11.05 14.23
CA GLU A 81 2.14 9.79 13.47
C GLU A 81 1.02 9.61 12.41
N ARG A 82 0.10 10.57 12.26
CA ARG A 82 -1.03 10.47 11.32
C ARG A 82 -0.56 10.81 9.91
N GLU A 83 -0.77 9.85 9.01
CA GLU A 83 -0.62 10.06 7.58
C GLU A 83 -1.86 10.76 7.02
N LEU A 84 -1.67 11.86 6.30
CA LEU A 84 -2.71 12.42 5.43
C LEU A 84 -2.57 11.84 4.03
N HIS A 85 -3.66 11.26 3.53
CA HIS A 85 -3.70 10.64 2.21
C HIS A 85 -4.41 11.52 1.20
N LEU A 86 -3.79 11.67 0.03
CA LEU A 86 -4.45 12.15 -1.19
C LEU A 86 -4.62 10.98 -2.15
N TYR A 87 -5.84 10.48 -2.27
CA TYR A 87 -6.23 9.49 -3.26
C TYR A 87 -6.37 10.18 -4.62
N LEU A 88 -5.74 9.64 -5.66
CA LEU A 88 -5.75 10.20 -7.01
C LEU A 88 -6.20 9.12 -7.99
N THR A 89 -7.13 9.44 -8.89
CA THR A 89 -7.60 8.50 -9.92
C THR A 89 -7.87 9.17 -11.26
N ASP A 90 -7.70 8.42 -12.36
CA ASP A 90 -8.22 8.69 -13.71
C ASP A 90 -9.36 7.72 -14.08
N TYR A 91 -10.06 7.18 -13.09
CA TYR A 91 -11.11 6.16 -13.26
C TYR A 91 -10.61 4.76 -13.63
N ARG A 92 -9.36 4.59 -14.06
CA ARG A 92 -8.78 3.29 -14.42
C ARG A 92 -7.70 2.86 -13.44
N SER A 93 -6.93 3.81 -12.93
CA SER A 93 -5.89 3.60 -11.94
C SER A 93 -6.19 4.38 -10.67
N LEU A 94 -5.65 3.92 -9.55
CA LEU A 94 -5.76 4.57 -8.25
C LEU A 94 -4.39 4.61 -7.59
N TYR A 95 -3.99 5.82 -7.22
CA TYR A 95 -2.79 6.09 -6.45
C TYR A 95 -3.19 6.71 -5.11
N VAL A 96 -2.32 6.56 -4.13
CA VAL A 96 -2.40 7.26 -2.86
C VAL A 96 -1.09 7.97 -2.65
N ALA A 97 -1.14 9.24 -2.27
CA ALA A 97 0.03 10.05 -1.96
C ALA A 97 0.06 10.41 -0.46
N HIS A 98 1.28 10.52 0.07
CA HIS A 98 1.54 11.02 1.42
C HIS A 98 1.67 12.53 1.38
N VAL A 99 0.70 13.24 1.95
CA VAL A 99 0.67 14.70 1.94
C VAL A 99 1.52 15.25 3.08
N ALA A 100 2.52 16.05 2.72
CA ALA A 100 3.40 16.78 3.61
C ALA A 100 2.83 18.13 4.03
N GLU A 101 2.23 18.82 3.06
CA GLU A 101 1.78 20.20 3.19
C GLU A 101 0.64 20.47 2.20
N ILE A 102 -0.26 21.37 2.57
CA ILE A 102 -1.28 21.93 1.69
C ILE A 102 -1.23 23.46 1.75
N THR A 103 -1.01 24.09 0.60
CA THR A 103 -0.95 25.55 0.49
C THR A 103 -1.88 26.09 -0.60
N SER A 104 -2.35 27.33 -0.42
CA SER A 104 -3.02 28.11 -1.47
C SER A 104 -2.09 29.06 -2.20
N ASP A 105 -0.84 29.20 -1.71
CA ASP A 105 0.16 30.05 -2.34
C ASP A 105 0.61 29.44 -3.67
N ASP A 106 0.98 30.30 -4.62
CA ASP A 106 1.38 29.84 -5.94
C ASP A 106 2.83 29.38 -5.94
N VAL A 107 3.04 28.08 -5.83
CA VAL A 107 4.38 27.45 -5.82
C VAL A 107 5.12 27.56 -7.16
N LEU A 108 4.46 28.07 -8.21
CA LEU A 108 5.11 28.26 -9.51
C LEU A 108 6.06 29.46 -9.54
N ASP A 109 5.82 30.45 -8.66
CA ASP A 109 6.59 31.69 -8.56
C ASP A 109 7.84 31.55 -7.65
N ASP A 110 7.96 30.42 -6.94
CA ASP A 110 9.09 30.10 -6.07
C ASP A 110 10.29 29.51 -6.86
N ASP A 111 11.50 29.63 -6.31
CA ASP A 111 12.74 29.07 -6.89
C ASP A 111 12.75 27.52 -6.92
N ASP A 112 11.74 26.84 -6.36
CA ASP A 112 11.56 25.37 -6.34
C ASP A 112 11.01 24.80 -7.67
N ASP A 113 11.47 25.34 -8.80
CA ASP A 113 11.04 24.97 -10.16
C ASP A 113 11.14 23.45 -10.40
N ASP A 114 12.19 22.83 -9.86
CA ASP A 114 12.50 21.41 -10.06
C ASP A 114 11.59 20.43 -9.31
N HIS A 115 10.68 20.88 -8.44
CA HIS A 115 9.71 20.01 -7.74
C HIS A 115 8.31 20.02 -8.35
N VAL A 116 8.10 20.83 -9.39
CA VAL A 116 6.82 20.93 -10.09
C VAL A 116 6.97 20.34 -11.50
N PRO A 117 6.07 19.44 -11.95
CA PRO A 117 6.07 19.01 -13.34
C PRO A 117 5.95 20.18 -14.33
N SER A 118 6.81 20.20 -15.36
CA SER A 118 6.95 21.37 -16.24
C SER A 118 5.66 21.76 -16.97
N TYR A 119 4.76 20.79 -17.21
CA TYR A 119 3.51 20.99 -17.93
C TYR A 119 2.61 22.06 -17.27
N TYR A 120 2.68 22.26 -15.93
CA TYR A 120 1.90 23.31 -15.27
C TYR A 120 2.26 24.70 -15.81
N ARG A 121 3.55 24.98 -15.97
CA ARG A 121 4.06 26.25 -16.51
C ARG A 121 3.86 26.32 -18.02
N GLU A 122 4.22 25.26 -18.75
CA GLU A 122 4.13 25.21 -20.21
C GLU A 122 2.69 25.41 -20.72
N ALA A 123 1.70 24.86 -20.01
CA ALA A 123 0.29 25.02 -20.34
C ALA A 123 -0.38 26.22 -19.64
N GLY A 124 0.36 27.00 -18.84
CA GLY A 124 -0.17 28.17 -18.13
C GLY A 124 -1.33 27.84 -17.19
N LEU A 125 -1.25 26.71 -16.50
CA LEU A 125 -2.32 26.23 -15.61
C LEU A 125 -2.30 27.01 -14.30
N SER A 126 -3.48 27.44 -13.85
CA SER A 126 -3.66 28.00 -12.51
C SER A 126 -4.26 26.94 -11.59
N CYS A 127 -3.84 26.93 -10.34
CA CYS A 127 -4.31 25.99 -9.32
C CYS A 127 -5.08 26.74 -8.21
N ASP A 128 -6.06 26.08 -7.60
CA ASP A 128 -6.74 26.60 -6.40
C ASP A 128 -5.91 26.39 -5.13
N CYS A 129 -5.16 25.30 -5.09
CA CYS A 129 -4.27 24.89 -4.03
C CYS A 129 -3.26 23.87 -4.55
N TRP A 130 -2.20 23.67 -3.78
CA TRP A 130 -1.11 22.75 -4.04
C TRP A 130 -0.93 21.79 -2.87
N PHE A 131 -0.54 20.55 -3.19
CA PHE A 131 -0.22 19.51 -2.21
C PHE A 131 1.24 19.12 -2.38
N ARG A 132 2.04 19.27 -1.33
CA ARG A 132 3.41 18.74 -1.29
C ARG A 132 3.34 17.26 -0.96
N LEU A 133 3.88 16.41 -1.82
CA LEU A 133 3.77 14.96 -1.68
C LEU A 133 5.14 14.34 -1.42
N PHE A 134 5.31 13.68 -0.28
CA PHE A 134 6.56 12.98 0.07
C PHE A 134 6.75 11.67 -0.68
N ASP A 135 5.65 10.95 -0.92
CA ASP A 135 5.69 9.63 -1.54
C ASP A 135 4.35 9.34 -2.24
N ILE A 136 4.38 8.45 -3.22
CA ILE A 136 3.22 8.03 -4.00
C ILE A 136 3.27 6.52 -4.17
N ARG A 137 2.15 5.87 -3.83
CA ARG A 137 1.96 4.43 -3.96
C ARG A 137 0.83 4.11 -4.92
N ARG A 138 1.06 3.16 -5.83
CA ARG A 138 0.05 2.65 -6.76
C ARG A 138 -0.78 1.56 -6.06
N VAL A 139 -2.08 1.78 -5.97
CA VAL A 139 -3.03 0.84 -5.35
C VAL A 139 -3.70 -0.03 -6.41
N VAL A 140 -4.09 0.57 -7.54
CA VAL A 140 -4.71 -0.11 -8.68
C VAL A 140 -4.08 0.40 -9.97
N ALA A 141 -3.77 -0.52 -10.88
CA ALA A 141 -3.20 -0.22 -12.19
C ALA A 141 -4.16 -0.71 -13.29
N ASP A 142 -4.67 0.21 -14.09
CA ASP A 142 -5.49 -0.06 -15.28
C ASP A 142 -6.66 -1.05 -15.07
N ASP A 143 -7.39 -0.88 -13.98
CA ASP A 143 -8.54 -1.71 -13.66
C ASP A 143 -9.67 -0.93 -12.98
N THR A 144 -10.64 -0.47 -13.80
CA THR A 144 -11.79 0.30 -13.31
C THR A 144 -12.62 -0.42 -12.26
N LEU A 145 -12.76 -1.75 -12.32
CA LEU A 145 -13.57 -2.48 -11.34
C LEU A 145 -12.87 -2.50 -9.97
N ALA A 146 -11.55 -2.71 -9.95
CA ALA A 146 -10.76 -2.62 -8.73
C ALA A 146 -10.71 -1.19 -8.18
N VAL A 147 -10.64 -0.15 -9.04
CA VAL A 147 -10.78 1.25 -8.59
C VAL A 147 -12.13 1.45 -7.89
N ILE A 148 -13.23 0.99 -8.48
CA ILE A 148 -14.56 1.09 -7.86
C ILE A 148 -14.60 0.38 -6.50
N ALA A 149 -13.99 -0.80 -6.39
CA ALA A 149 -13.95 -1.55 -5.15
C ALA A 149 -13.15 -0.84 -4.04
N GLU A 150 -11.99 -0.28 -4.37
CA GLU A 150 -11.16 0.49 -3.43
C GLU A 150 -11.83 1.81 -3.00
N LEU A 151 -12.40 2.56 -3.95
CA LEU A 151 -13.09 3.83 -3.63
C LEU A 151 -14.33 3.62 -2.73
N LYS A 152 -15.05 2.50 -2.86
CA LYS A 152 -16.19 2.16 -1.98
C LYS A 152 -15.81 2.02 -0.50
N LYS A 153 -14.53 1.85 -0.17
CA LYS A 153 -14.02 1.82 1.21
C LYS A 153 -14.02 3.21 1.84
N LEU A 154 -13.96 4.27 1.02
CA LEU A 154 -14.00 5.67 1.44
C LEU A 154 -15.44 6.14 1.67
N ARG A 155 -15.62 7.08 2.60
CA ARG A 155 -16.88 7.71 2.99
C ARG A 155 -16.78 9.19 2.69
N ASN A 156 -17.67 9.71 1.83
CA ASN A 156 -17.67 11.12 1.45
C ASN A 156 -18.42 11.97 2.50
N VAL A 157 -17.70 12.87 3.16
CA VAL A 157 -18.23 13.74 4.22
C VAL A 157 -19.37 14.62 3.71
N HIS A 158 -19.19 15.21 2.53
CA HIS A 158 -20.19 16.11 1.93
C HIS A 158 -21.34 15.37 1.26
N TYR A 159 -21.30 14.04 1.26
CA TYR A 159 -22.37 13.20 0.73
C TYR A 159 -22.91 12.24 1.80
N HIS A 160 -23.19 12.79 3.00
CA HIS A 160 -23.80 12.07 4.13
C HIS A 160 -23.08 10.77 4.51
N ASP A 161 -21.74 10.80 4.48
CA ASP A 161 -20.88 9.64 4.75
C ASP A 161 -21.21 8.42 3.87
N ARG A 162 -21.81 8.63 2.70
CA ARG A 162 -22.07 7.53 1.76
C ARG A 162 -20.74 7.04 1.17
N PRO A 163 -20.66 5.74 0.82
CA PRO A 163 -19.53 5.23 0.06
C PRO A 163 -19.26 6.08 -1.18
N VAL A 164 -17.99 6.39 -1.47
CA VAL A 164 -17.62 7.06 -2.71
C VAL A 164 -18.02 6.15 -3.89
N SER A 165 -18.63 6.76 -4.90
CA SER A 165 -19.02 6.09 -6.14
C SER A 165 -18.39 6.80 -7.32
N LEU A 166 -17.71 6.03 -8.17
CA LEU A 166 -17.03 6.54 -9.36
C LEU A 166 -18.00 7.24 -10.33
N TYR A 167 -19.24 6.74 -10.44
CA TYR A 167 -20.24 7.28 -11.37
C TYR A 167 -21.24 8.24 -10.70
N GLY A 168 -21.08 8.53 -9.41
CA GLY A 168 -22.00 9.41 -8.70
C GLY A 168 -21.37 9.97 -7.42
N GLY A 169 -21.35 11.30 -7.30
CA GLY A 169 -20.85 11.97 -6.10
C GLY A 169 -19.37 12.34 -6.11
N MET A 170 -18.66 12.18 -7.25
CA MET A 170 -17.37 12.85 -7.50
C MET A 170 -17.58 14.23 -8.12
N VAL A 171 -18.34 15.05 -7.42
CA VAL A 171 -18.55 16.48 -7.73
C VAL A 171 -17.77 17.30 -6.73
N ASP A 172 -17.34 18.51 -7.12
CA ASP A 172 -16.67 19.44 -6.22
C ASP A 172 -15.37 18.89 -5.62
N LEU A 173 -14.49 18.37 -6.49
CA LEU A 173 -13.19 17.79 -6.12
C LEU A 173 -12.20 18.84 -5.59
N PRO A 174 -11.26 18.43 -4.70
CA PRO A 174 -11.15 17.11 -4.09
C PRO A 174 -12.25 16.84 -3.05
N LEU A 175 -12.70 15.59 -2.94
CA LEU A 175 -13.66 15.20 -1.91
C LEU A 175 -12.94 15.10 -0.57
N LEU A 176 -13.57 15.58 0.51
CA LEU A 176 -13.20 15.24 1.87
C LEU A 176 -13.76 13.86 2.22
N VAL A 177 -12.87 12.92 2.54
CA VAL A 177 -13.23 11.52 2.78
C VAL A 177 -12.65 10.99 4.08
N TRP A 178 -13.25 9.93 4.61
CA TRP A 178 -12.66 9.15 5.71
C TRP A 178 -12.91 7.67 5.46
N ARG A 179 -12.23 6.78 6.21
CA ARG A 179 -12.39 5.34 6.10
C ARG A 179 -12.35 4.66 7.46
N ASP A 180 -13.06 3.54 7.60
CA ASP A 180 -13.15 2.77 8.86
C ASP A 180 -11.88 1.94 9.12
N ASP A 181 -11.25 1.46 8.05
CA ASP A 181 -9.98 0.77 8.09
C ASP A 181 -8.85 1.80 8.15
N GLU A 182 -8.30 2.00 9.35
CA GLU A 182 -7.11 2.84 9.64
C GLU A 182 -5.84 2.34 8.92
N VAL A 183 -5.90 2.24 7.59
CA VAL A 183 -4.81 1.79 6.74
C VAL A 183 -3.71 2.84 6.79
N ARG A 184 -2.48 2.39 7.03
CA ARG A 184 -1.27 3.20 6.96
C ARG A 184 -0.51 2.80 5.70
N TRP A 185 -0.58 3.63 4.67
CA TRP A 185 0.04 3.34 3.38
C TRP A 185 1.55 3.56 3.41
N PHE A 186 2.02 4.47 4.28
CA PHE A 186 3.38 4.98 4.35
C PHE A 186 4.05 4.71 5.70
N ASP A 187 3.63 3.65 6.39
CA ASP A 187 4.22 3.22 7.65
C ASP A 187 5.74 3.04 7.50
N ALA A 188 6.52 3.80 8.27
CA ALA A 188 7.97 3.82 8.17
C ALA A 188 8.60 2.45 8.48
N ALA A 189 8.00 1.66 9.38
CA ALA A 189 8.49 0.31 9.68
C ALA A 189 8.18 -0.69 8.56
N LEU A 190 7.10 -0.49 7.81
CA LEU A 190 6.83 -1.24 6.57
C LEU A 190 7.80 -0.83 5.46
N ARG A 191 8.05 0.48 5.28
CA ARG A 191 9.01 1.00 4.31
C ARG A 191 10.40 0.38 4.56
N GLU A 192 10.93 0.54 5.76
CA GLU A 192 12.25 0.02 6.12
C GLU A 192 12.39 -1.48 5.81
N ARG A 193 11.37 -2.27 6.14
CA ARG A 193 11.44 -3.73 6.00
C ARG A 193 11.24 -4.23 4.57
N TYR A 194 10.30 -3.66 3.83
CA TYR A 194 9.85 -4.23 2.55
C TYR A 194 10.48 -3.54 1.34
N THR A 195 10.90 -2.28 1.48
CA THR A 195 11.57 -1.51 0.43
C THR A 195 13.04 -1.24 0.75
N ASN A 196 13.55 -1.68 1.90
CA ASN A 196 14.89 -1.36 2.42
C ASN A 196 15.09 0.14 2.60
N GLY A 197 14.08 0.80 3.17
CA GLY A 197 14.08 2.25 3.44
C GLY A 197 13.79 3.13 2.22
N ARG A 198 13.73 2.54 1.01
CA ARG A 198 13.38 3.26 -0.23
C ARG A 198 11.94 3.74 -0.23
N PHE A 199 11.66 4.81 -0.97
CA PHE A 199 10.28 5.29 -1.13
C PHE A 199 9.42 4.24 -1.85
N TRP A 200 8.12 4.23 -1.58
CA TRP A 200 7.19 3.32 -2.22
C TRP A 200 7.12 3.57 -3.73
N VAL A 201 7.28 4.82 -4.16
CA VAL A 201 7.36 5.15 -5.59
C VAL A 201 8.53 4.43 -6.29
N GLU A 202 9.69 4.31 -5.64
CA GLU A 202 10.84 3.58 -6.19
C GLU A 202 10.51 2.09 -6.31
N PHE A 203 9.91 1.52 -5.26
CA PHE A 203 9.48 0.13 -5.24
C PHE A 203 8.47 -0.16 -6.36
N ASP A 204 7.43 0.66 -6.49
CA ASP A 204 6.37 0.46 -7.48
C ASP A 204 6.86 0.65 -8.92
N ALA A 205 7.84 1.53 -9.14
CA ALA A 205 8.52 1.71 -10.42
C ALA A 205 9.33 0.47 -10.81
N GLU A 206 10.09 -0.13 -9.87
CA GLU A 206 10.83 -1.38 -10.11
C GLU A 206 9.92 -2.58 -10.36
N GLN A 207 8.76 -2.62 -9.70
CA GLN A 207 7.73 -3.65 -9.92
C GLN A 207 6.83 -3.35 -11.14
N GLY A 208 7.14 -2.29 -11.91
CA GLY A 208 6.43 -1.92 -13.12
C GLY A 208 6.28 -3.08 -14.11
N GLY A 209 5.15 -3.13 -14.80
CA GLY A 209 4.88 -4.15 -15.83
C GLY A 209 4.24 -5.45 -15.33
N ASN A 210 3.94 -5.58 -14.03
CA ASN A 210 3.24 -6.77 -13.50
C ASN A 210 1.70 -6.66 -13.54
N ALA A 211 1.11 -5.58 -14.06
CA ALA A 211 -0.34 -5.35 -14.05
C ALA A 211 -1.14 -6.48 -14.72
N ALA A 212 -0.67 -6.96 -15.87
CA ALA A 212 -1.29 -8.11 -16.56
C ALA A 212 -1.25 -9.38 -15.70
N MET A 213 -0.14 -9.62 -14.98
CA MET A 213 -0.02 -10.75 -14.06
C MET A 213 -0.93 -10.59 -12.84
N GLN A 214 -1.08 -9.37 -12.31
CA GLN A 214 -2.04 -9.09 -11.22
C GLN A 214 -3.47 -9.40 -11.65
N ALA A 215 -3.89 -8.94 -12.84
CA ALA A 215 -5.21 -9.22 -13.38
C ALA A 215 -5.42 -10.72 -13.58
N GLU A 216 -4.44 -11.44 -14.16
CA GLU A 216 -4.52 -12.88 -14.35
C GLU A 216 -4.69 -13.64 -13.02
N LEU A 217 -3.91 -13.28 -12.00
CA LEU A 217 -4.00 -13.90 -10.68
C LEU A 217 -5.33 -13.60 -10.00
N ARG A 218 -5.82 -12.36 -10.12
CA ARG A 218 -7.14 -12.01 -9.62
C ARG A 218 -8.23 -12.85 -10.30
N ASP A 219 -8.24 -12.89 -11.62
CA ASP A 219 -9.39 -13.43 -12.38
C ASP A 219 -9.40 -14.96 -12.42
N HIS A 220 -8.24 -15.60 -12.36
CA HIS A 220 -8.12 -17.05 -12.53
C HIS A 220 -7.64 -17.79 -11.28
N ARG A 221 -7.11 -17.09 -10.27
CA ARG A 221 -6.53 -17.74 -9.08
C ARG A 221 -7.20 -17.37 -7.76
N PHE A 222 -7.37 -16.07 -7.48
CA PHE A 222 -7.88 -15.60 -6.19
C PHE A 222 -9.38 -15.31 -6.22
N GLY A 223 -9.88 -14.76 -7.32
CA GLY A 223 -11.15 -14.05 -7.38
C GLY A 223 -11.00 -12.59 -6.90
N PRO A 224 -11.78 -11.64 -7.46
CA PRO A 224 -11.65 -10.20 -7.15
C PRO A 224 -11.70 -9.88 -5.66
N ALA A 225 -12.70 -10.40 -4.95
CA ALA A 225 -12.90 -10.08 -3.53
C ALA A 225 -11.73 -10.51 -2.63
N LEU A 226 -11.08 -11.65 -2.91
CA LEU A 226 -9.92 -12.10 -2.14
C LEU A 226 -8.66 -11.34 -2.54
N TRP A 227 -8.47 -11.09 -3.84
CA TRP A 227 -7.34 -10.28 -4.31
C TRP A 227 -7.33 -8.88 -3.71
N GLU A 228 -8.49 -8.22 -3.66
CA GLU A 228 -8.68 -6.87 -3.10
C GLU A 228 -8.58 -6.82 -1.57
N ALA A 229 -8.60 -7.98 -0.90
CA ALA A 229 -8.36 -8.08 0.55
C ALA A 229 -6.87 -8.17 0.91
N LEU A 230 -6.00 -8.46 -0.07
CA LEU A 230 -4.54 -8.43 0.12
C LEU A 230 -4.03 -6.98 0.11
N ASP A 231 -2.95 -6.72 0.83
CA ASP A 231 -2.21 -5.47 0.71
C ASP A 231 -1.63 -5.29 -0.71
N PRO A 232 -1.65 -4.08 -1.32
CA PRO A 232 -1.11 -3.86 -2.66
C PRO A 232 0.35 -4.28 -2.85
N ALA A 233 1.21 -4.16 -1.82
CA ALA A 233 2.59 -4.63 -1.92
C ALA A 233 2.63 -6.16 -1.91
N ALA A 234 1.77 -6.82 -1.13
CA ALA A 234 1.62 -8.28 -1.20
C ALA A 234 1.17 -8.71 -2.62
N ARG A 235 0.20 -8.01 -3.23
CA ARG A 235 -0.23 -8.26 -4.62
C ARG A 235 0.94 -8.13 -5.61
N SER A 236 1.73 -7.06 -5.51
CA SER A 236 2.93 -6.84 -6.33
C SER A 236 3.97 -7.95 -6.13
N PHE A 237 4.29 -8.33 -4.90
CA PHE A 237 5.22 -9.42 -4.62
C PHE A 237 4.76 -10.75 -5.21
N ILE A 238 3.47 -11.08 -5.10
CA ILE A 238 2.91 -12.31 -5.68
C ILE A 238 3.00 -12.29 -7.20
N ALA A 239 2.59 -11.18 -7.83
CA ALA A 239 2.63 -11.05 -9.28
C ALA A 239 4.06 -11.10 -9.83
N SER A 240 5.00 -10.41 -9.20
CA SER A 240 6.40 -10.45 -9.61
C SER A 240 7.03 -11.83 -9.42
N ALA A 241 6.72 -12.53 -8.33
CA ALA A 241 7.16 -13.93 -8.15
C ALA A 241 6.62 -14.85 -9.26
N GLU A 242 5.35 -14.69 -9.62
CA GLU A 242 4.71 -15.49 -10.67
C GLU A 242 5.26 -15.18 -12.06
N GLN A 243 5.53 -13.92 -12.36
CA GLN A 243 6.14 -13.51 -13.62
C GLN A 243 7.55 -14.10 -13.78
N ILE A 244 8.41 -13.98 -12.76
CA ILE A 244 9.75 -14.57 -12.74
C ILE A 244 9.67 -16.09 -12.91
N PHE A 245 8.81 -16.75 -12.12
CA PHE A 245 8.67 -18.20 -12.21
C PHE A 245 8.24 -18.63 -13.61
N ARG A 246 7.21 -18.02 -14.18
CA ARG A 246 6.70 -18.42 -15.50
C ARG A 246 7.72 -18.20 -16.62
N ALA A 247 8.47 -17.10 -16.57
CA ALA A 247 9.52 -16.82 -17.54
C ALA A 247 10.67 -17.85 -17.49
N HIS A 248 11.04 -18.32 -16.29
CA HIS A 248 12.28 -19.08 -16.08
C HIS A 248 12.09 -20.52 -15.57
N HIS A 249 10.87 -21.00 -15.34
CA HIS A 249 10.61 -22.34 -14.77
C HIS A 249 11.09 -23.52 -15.64
N ARG A 250 11.46 -23.29 -16.91
CA ARG A 250 12.06 -24.31 -17.79
C ARG A 250 13.58 -24.17 -17.93
N ASP A 251 14.13 -23.04 -17.51
CA ASP A 251 15.56 -22.81 -17.52
C ASP A 251 16.19 -23.37 -16.24
N ALA A 252 17.00 -24.42 -16.41
CA ALA A 252 17.69 -25.08 -15.31
C ALA A 252 18.88 -24.27 -14.78
N ALA A 253 19.42 -23.33 -15.58
CA ALA A 253 20.52 -22.46 -15.17
C ALA A 253 20.06 -21.23 -14.40
N PHE A 254 18.78 -20.86 -14.51
CA PHE A 254 18.23 -19.71 -13.82
C PHE A 254 17.97 -20.00 -12.33
N ASP A 255 18.45 -19.12 -11.46
CA ASP A 255 18.20 -19.14 -10.02
C ASP A 255 16.78 -18.66 -9.69
N LEU A 256 15.93 -19.55 -9.17
CA LEU A 256 14.56 -19.21 -8.77
C LEU A 256 14.45 -18.67 -7.32
N SER A 257 15.56 -18.46 -6.61
CA SER A 257 15.54 -17.88 -5.26
C SER A 257 14.71 -16.59 -5.15
N PRO A 258 14.71 -15.66 -6.13
CA PRO A 258 13.86 -14.47 -6.10
C PRO A 258 12.35 -14.77 -6.00
N VAL A 259 11.88 -15.89 -6.55
CA VAL A 259 10.48 -16.32 -6.44
C VAL A 259 10.12 -16.63 -5.00
N ALA A 260 10.97 -17.39 -4.29
CA ALA A 260 10.75 -17.72 -2.89
C ALA A 260 10.82 -16.48 -2.00
N VAL A 261 11.76 -15.57 -2.26
CA VAL A 261 11.91 -14.30 -1.52
C VAL A 261 10.66 -13.43 -1.65
N ASN A 262 10.16 -13.22 -2.87
CA ASN A 262 8.96 -12.41 -3.09
C ASN A 262 7.71 -13.03 -2.45
N LEU A 263 7.50 -14.33 -2.61
CA LEU A 263 6.36 -14.99 -1.96
C LEU A 263 6.46 -14.98 -0.42
N ALA A 264 7.68 -15.09 0.13
CA ALA A 264 7.91 -14.96 1.56
C ALA A 264 7.58 -13.56 2.06
N ARG A 265 7.95 -12.51 1.33
CA ARG A 265 7.59 -11.11 1.65
C ARG A 265 6.08 -10.91 1.64
N ALA A 266 5.38 -11.41 0.61
CA ALA A 266 3.92 -11.33 0.53
C ALA A 266 3.23 -12.00 1.73
N LEU A 267 3.68 -13.21 2.09
CA LEU A 267 3.15 -13.94 3.24
C LEU A 267 3.42 -13.20 4.54
N GLU A 268 4.67 -12.79 4.77
CA GLU A 268 5.09 -12.09 5.99
C GLU A 268 4.31 -10.81 6.21
N LEU A 269 4.17 -9.99 5.16
CA LEU A 269 3.41 -8.74 5.19
C LEU A 269 1.95 -9.00 5.56
N GLN A 270 1.30 -9.90 4.82
CA GLN A 270 -0.13 -10.14 5.00
C GLN A 270 -0.44 -10.75 6.38
N VAL A 271 0.41 -11.65 6.89
CA VAL A 271 0.22 -12.23 8.24
C VAL A 271 0.42 -11.17 9.32
N ASN A 272 1.42 -10.29 9.20
CA ASN A 272 1.59 -9.16 10.14
C ASN A 272 0.35 -8.27 10.18
N LEU A 273 -0.19 -7.89 9.02
CA LEU A 273 -1.38 -7.02 8.93
C LEU A 273 -2.60 -7.68 9.58
N VAL A 274 -2.86 -8.95 9.27
CA VAL A 274 -3.97 -9.70 9.87
C VAL A 274 -3.80 -9.83 11.39
N LEU A 275 -2.60 -10.18 11.85
CA LEU A 275 -2.29 -10.36 13.26
C LEU A 275 -2.49 -9.05 14.05
N ARG A 276 -1.91 -7.95 13.57
CA ARG A 276 -2.09 -6.63 14.20
C ARG A 276 -3.56 -6.24 14.26
N HIS A 277 -4.27 -6.36 13.15
CA HIS A 277 -5.67 -6.00 13.07
C HIS A 277 -6.50 -6.77 14.11
N ALA A 278 -6.33 -8.09 14.19
CA ALA A 278 -7.07 -8.95 15.11
C ALA A 278 -6.73 -8.69 16.58
N LEU A 279 -5.48 -8.30 16.87
CA LEU A 279 -4.99 -8.07 18.23
C LEU A 279 -5.23 -6.66 18.74
N ARG A 280 -5.55 -5.66 17.89
CA ARG A 280 -5.82 -4.28 18.33
C ARG A 280 -6.84 -4.18 19.47
N ARG A 281 -7.89 -5.00 19.41
CA ARG A 281 -8.97 -5.05 20.41
C ARG A 281 -8.79 -6.14 21.47
N ALA A 282 -7.70 -6.89 21.40
CA ALA A 282 -7.43 -7.96 22.36
C ALA A 282 -7.00 -7.41 23.72
N PRO A 283 -7.29 -8.13 24.82
CA PRO A 283 -6.71 -7.87 26.13
C PRO A 283 -5.18 -7.80 26.06
N ARG A 284 -4.56 -6.94 26.88
CA ARG A 284 -3.12 -6.66 26.81
C ARG A 284 -2.28 -7.93 26.93
N ASP A 285 -2.63 -8.82 27.85
CA ASP A 285 -1.98 -10.13 28.06
C ASP A 285 -1.98 -11.01 26.81
N VAL A 286 -3.05 -11.00 26.03
CA VAL A 286 -3.14 -11.73 24.74
C VAL A 286 -2.22 -11.14 23.68
N ARG A 287 -2.03 -9.81 23.70
CA ARG A 287 -1.18 -9.10 22.73
C ARG A 287 0.31 -9.25 23.02
N LEU A 288 0.69 -9.46 24.27
CA LEU A 288 2.10 -9.58 24.64
C LEU A 288 2.65 -10.94 24.22
N ALA A 289 3.82 -10.92 23.57
CA ALA A 289 4.57 -12.12 23.23
C ALA A 289 6.04 -11.94 23.58
N ASN A 290 6.68 -13.03 23.99
CA ASN A 290 8.13 -13.07 24.08
C ASN A 290 8.69 -13.37 22.68
N VAL A 291 9.37 -12.39 22.09
CA VAL A 291 10.07 -12.52 20.82
C VAL A 291 11.54 -12.22 21.09
N ASP A 292 12.41 -13.19 20.77
CA ASP A 292 13.85 -13.09 20.97
C ASP A 292 14.27 -12.67 22.39
N GLY A 293 13.58 -13.20 23.40
CA GLY A 293 13.86 -12.93 24.82
C GLY A 293 13.26 -11.63 25.36
N THR A 294 12.61 -10.83 24.51
CA THR A 294 11.99 -9.55 24.90
C THR A 294 10.47 -9.64 24.81
N THR A 295 9.77 -9.17 25.84
CA THR A 295 8.31 -9.05 25.80
C THR A 295 7.91 -7.84 24.97
N ARG A 296 7.12 -8.06 23.91
CA ARG A 296 6.68 -7.05 22.96
C ARG A 296 5.18 -7.14 22.74
N ASP A 297 4.53 -6.02 22.42
CA ASP A 297 3.10 -6.01 22.09
C ASP A 297 2.94 -6.25 20.58
N LEU A 298 2.36 -7.39 20.19
CA LEU A 298 2.24 -7.77 18.78
C LEU A 298 1.36 -6.80 17.96
N ALA A 299 0.61 -5.91 18.62
CA ALA A 299 -0.21 -4.88 17.97
C ALA A 299 0.48 -3.51 17.84
N ASP A 300 1.71 -3.33 18.34
CA ASP A 300 2.41 -2.03 18.43
C ASP A 300 3.01 -1.50 17.12
N GLY A 301 2.66 -2.11 15.98
CA GLY A 301 3.20 -1.71 14.67
C GLY A 301 4.56 -2.32 14.35
N THR A 302 5.17 -3.12 15.25
CA THR A 302 6.37 -3.90 14.93
C THR A 302 6.07 -4.96 13.87
N ASN A 303 6.93 -5.06 12.85
CA ASN A 303 6.85 -6.13 11.85
C ASN A 303 7.64 -7.35 12.34
N TRP A 304 7.02 -8.52 12.34
CA TRP A 304 7.59 -9.77 12.81
C TRP A 304 8.09 -10.62 11.64
N THR A 305 9.21 -11.32 11.85
CA THR A 305 9.73 -12.30 10.89
C THR A 305 8.80 -13.50 10.76
N LEU A 306 8.85 -14.21 9.63
CA LEU A 306 8.11 -15.46 9.47
C LEU A 306 8.31 -16.43 10.66
N GLY A 307 9.53 -16.57 11.17
CA GLY A 307 9.80 -17.40 12.36
C GLY A 307 9.03 -16.92 13.60
N ALA A 308 9.14 -15.63 13.92
CA ALA A 308 8.43 -15.04 15.06
C ALA A 308 6.90 -15.10 14.88
N LEU A 309 6.39 -14.90 13.66
CA LEU A 309 4.97 -14.99 13.34
C LEU A 309 4.43 -16.41 13.55
N ALA A 310 5.15 -17.43 13.09
CA ALA A 310 4.74 -18.82 13.26
C ALA A 310 4.60 -19.17 14.75
N ASP A 311 5.53 -18.71 15.57
CA ASP A 311 5.49 -18.95 17.02
C ASP A 311 4.39 -18.11 17.71
N ALA A 312 4.20 -16.86 17.27
CA ALA A 312 3.16 -16.00 17.79
C ALA A 312 1.78 -16.62 17.60
N ILE A 313 1.47 -17.18 16.43
CA ILE A 313 0.12 -17.66 16.11
C ILE A 313 -0.14 -19.13 16.50
N ASP A 314 0.82 -19.80 17.14
CA ASP A 314 0.78 -21.25 17.45
C ASP A 314 1.00 -21.58 18.94
N ARG A 315 1.84 -20.82 19.67
CA ARG A 315 2.34 -21.28 20.99
C ARG A 315 1.56 -20.81 22.23
N ASP A 316 0.68 -19.83 22.09
CA ASP A 316 -0.03 -19.22 23.23
C ASP A 316 -1.52 -19.54 23.15
N ASP A 317 -2.03 -20.34 24.09
CA ASP A 317 -3.41 -20.83 24.07
C ASP A 317 -4.45 -19.70 24.11
N ALA A 318 -4.21 -18.65 24.88
CA ALA A 318 -5.12 -17.52 25.01
C ALA A 318 -5.20 -16.73 23.69
N ARG A 319 -4.05 -16.50 23.05
CA ARG A 319 -3.98 -15.85 21.75
C ARG A 319 -4.52 -16.71 20.62
N VAL A 320 -4.22 -18.01 20.63
CA VAL A 320 -4.76 -18.97 19.66
C VAL A 320 -6.28 -19.03 19.75
N ALA A 321 -6.85 -19.06 20.97
CA ALA A 321 -8.28 -18.99 21.18
C ALA A 321 -8.87 -17.67 20.69
N TRP A 322 -8.25 -16.54 21.06
CA TRP A 322 -8.69 -15.21 20.62
C TRP A 322 -8.74 -15.10 19.08
N LEU A 323 -7.63 -15.43 18.41
CA LEU A 323 -7.53 -15.41 16.96
C LEU A 323 -8.50 -16.40 16.31
N GLY A 324 -8.71 -17.56 16.93
CA GLY A 324 -9.67 -18.57 16.51
C GLY A 324 -11.12 -18.07 16.47
N GLU A 325 -11.50 -17.22 17.44
CA GLU A 325 -12.85 -16.67 17.58
C GLU A 325 -13.06 -15.39 16.76
N HIS A 326 -12.04 -14.55 16.62
CA HIS A 326 -12.18 -13.20 16.06
C HIS A 326 -11.85 -13.10 14.57
N LEU A 327 -11.26 -14.13 13.98
CA LEU A 327 -10.97 -14.20 12.54
C LEU A 327 -11.95 -15.14 11.84
N ARG A 328 -12.42 -14.76 10.63
CA ARG A 328 -13.37 -15.58 9.85
C ARG A 328 -12.85 -16.99 9.56
N LYS A 329 -11.53 -17.12 9.38
CA LYS A 329 -10.81 -18.39 9.20
C LYS A 329 -9.80 -18.65 10.33
N GLY A 330 -10.13 -18.22 11.55
CA GLY A 330 -9.23 -18.28 12.71
C GLY A 330 -8.62 -19.65 12.97
N ARG A 331 -9.43 -20.73 12.92
CA ARG A 331 -8.91 -22.11 13.09
C ARG A 331 -7.87 -22.52 12.05
N TRP A 332 -8.01 -22.08 10.81
CA TRP A 332 -7.00 -22.33 9.78
C TRP A 332 -5.75 -21.47 10.03
N PHE A 333 -5.97 -20.21 10.41
CA PHE A 333 -4.90 -19.25 10.70
C PHE A 333 -4.02 -19.66 11.88
N THR A 334 -4.58 -20.28 12.92
CA THR A 334 -3.79 -20.75 14.06
C THR A 334 -3.38 -22.22 13.95
N GLY A 335 -4.15 -23.06 13.24
CA GLY A 335 -3.87 -24.50 13.17
C GLY A 335 -3.04 -24.95 11.96
N SER A 336 -3.27 -24.37 10.78
CA SER A 336 -2.64 -24.84 9.53
C SER A 336 -1.53 -23.91 9.05
N LEU A 337 -1.76 -22.60 9.11
CA LEU A 337 -0.82 -21.58 8.65
C LEU A 337 0.58 -21.64 9.31
N PRO A 338 0.76 -21.94 10.63
CA PRO A 338 2.10 -21.97 11.23
C PRO A 338 3.07 -22.92 10.50
N SER A 339 2.56 -24.08 10.07
CA SER A 339 3.36 -25.08 9.33
C SER A 339 3.83 -24.55 7.97
N VAL A 340 2.96 -23.81 7.27
CA VAL A 340 3.26 -23.17 5.99
C VAL A 340 4.28 -22.05 6.19
N VAL A 341 4.09 -21.22 7.21
CA VAL A 341 5.00 -20.11 7.53
C VAL A 341 6.41 -20.64 7.84
N ARG A 342 6.54 -21.72 8.62
CA ARG A 342 7.83 -22.36 8.91
C ARG A 342 8.51 -22.90 7.65
N MET A 343 7.78 -23.62 6.80
CA MET A 343 8.30 -24.11 5.52
C MET A 343 8.87 -22.97 4.66
N VAL A 344 8.14 -21.85 4.56
CA VAL A 344 8.58 -20.70 3.77
C VAL A 344 9.78 -20.01 4.41
N ALA A 345 9.82 -19.91 5.74
CA ALA A 345 10.94 -19.34 6.48
C ALA A 345 12.24 -20.11 6.23
N GLU A 346 12.19 -21.44 6.22
CA GLU A 346 13.35 -22.30 5.94
C GLU A 346 13.93 -22.02 4.54
N VAL A 347 13.07 -21.99 3.52
CA VAL A 347 13.48 -21.73 2.13
C VAL A 347 14.00 -20.31 1.95
N ARG A 348 13.38 -19.32 2.59
CA ARG A 348 13.83 -17.92 2.55
C ARG A 348 15.19 -17.75 3.23
N ASN A 349 15.41 -18.38 4.38
CA ASN A 349 16.67 -18.27 5.10
C ASN A 349 17.82 -18.88 4.29
N ALA A 350 17.59 -20.02 3.62
CA ALA A 350 18.57 -20.57 2.68
C ALA A 350 18.92 -19.58 1.55
N ALA A 351 17.90 -18.97 0.92
CA ALA A 351 18.08 -17.95 -0.11
C ALA A 351 18.90 -16.73 0.37
N ALA A 352 18.67 -16.29 1.61
CA ALA A 352 19.31 -15.11 2.19
C ALA A 352 20.77 -15.34 2.56
N HIS A 353 21.18 -16.58 2.84
CA HIS A 353 22.56 -16.93 3.20
C HIS A 353 23.44 -17.27 1.98
N THR A 354 23.06 -16.85 0.77
CA THR A 354 23.79 -17.05 -0.51
C THR A 354 23.95 -18.51 -0.96
N GLU A 355 23.25 -19.45 -0.33
CA GLU A 355 23.15 -20.81 -0.83
C GLU A 355 22.06 -20.88 -1.91
N ALA A 356 22.39 -21.40 -3.09
CA ALA A 356 21.41 -21.59 -4.16
C ALA A 356 20.28 -22.49 -3.64
N VAL A 357 19.07 -21.95 -3.56
CA VAL A 357 17.92 -22.72 -3.08
C VAL A 357 17.61 -23.82 -4.09
N PRO A 358 17.44 -25.08 -3.66
CA PRO A 358 17.03 -26.15 -4.55
C PRO A 358 15.73 -25.78 -5.28
N ARG A 359 15.75 -25.89 -6.61
CA ARG A 359 14.60 -25.55 -7.47
C ARG A 359 13.30 -26.22 -7.00
N GLU A 360 13.38 -27.47 -6.58
CA GLU A 360 12.25 -28.24 -6.07
C GLU A 360 11.64 -27.62 -4.80
N ALA A 361 12.46 -27.02 -3.94
CA ALA A 361 11.98 -26.31 -2.75
C ALA A 361 11.20 -25.05 -3.15
N VAL A 362 11.70 -24.28 -4.11
CA VAL A 362 10.99 -23.10 -4.64
C VAL A 362 9.66 -23.48 -5.29
N VAL A 363 9.64 -24.53 -6.13
CA VAL A 363 8.42 -25.04 -6.76
C VAL A 363 7.39 -25.46 -5.72
N ARG A 364 7.83 -26.13 -4.64
CA ARG A 364 6.97 -26.56 -3.54
C ARG A 364 6.38 -25.37 -2.76
N VAL A 365 7.19 -24.39 -2.41
CA VAL A 365 6.75 -23.15 -1.75
C VAL A 365 5.71 -22.43 -2.62
N ARG A 366 5.99 -22.25 -3.90
CA ARG A 366 5.04 -21.66 -4.86
C ARG A 366 3.75 -22.45 -4.91
N ALA A 367 3.83 -23.76 -5.05
CA ALA A 367 2.66 -24.63 -5.11
C ALA A 367 1.80 -24.49 -3.86
N GLN A 368 2.40 -24.43 -2.67
CA GLN A 368 1.68 -24.25 -1.40
C GLN A 368 1.06 -22.86 -1.24
N LEU A 369 1.77 -21.80 -1.60
CA LEU A 369 1.32 -20.42 -1.37
C LEU A 369 0.29 -19.97 -2.39
N VAL A 370 0.56 -20.20 -3.67
CA VAL A 370 -0.35 -19.82 -4.75
C VAL A 370 -1.46 -20.87 -4.86
N GLY A 371 -1.15 -22.15 -4.63
CA GLY A 371 -2.10 -23.28 -4.58
C GLY A 371 -2.18 -24.08 -5.90
N VAL A 372 -1.03 -24.53 -6.38
CA VAL A 372 -0.97 -25.45 -7.52
C VAL A 372 -1.14 -26.88 -7.00
N GLY A 373 -2.24 -27.54 -7.38
CA GLY A 373 -2.57 -28.89 -6.90
C GLY A 373 -3.07 -28.95 -5.45
N CYS A 374 -3.30 -27.81 -4.79
CA CYS A 374 -3.82 -27.70 -3.43
C CYS A 374 -4.54 -26.36 -3.21
N ALA A 375 -5.16 -26.17 -2.05
CA ALA A 375 -5.64 -24.86 -1.61
C ALA A 375 -4.45 -23.95 -1.30
N GLY A 376 -4.41 -22.75 -1.92
CA GLY A 376 -3.29 -21.82 -1.77
C GLY A 376 -3.35 -21.08 -0.44
N ALA A 377 -2.27 -21.09 0.33
CA ALA A 377 -2.25 -20.41 1.62
C ALA A 377 -2.45 -18.89 1.51
N LEU A 378 -1.99 -18.24 0.44
CA LEU A 378 -2.26 -16.80 0.23
C LEU A 378 -3.73 -16.54 -0.11
N VAL A 379 -4.40 -17.48 -0.80
CA VAL A 379 -5.84 -17.40 -1.10
C VAL A 379 -6.65 -17.58 0.19
N GLU A 380 -6.27 -18.54 1.02
CA GLU A 380 -6.88 -18.74 2.34
C GLU A 380 -6.68 -17.51 3.23
N LEU A 381 -5.46 -16.99 3.28
CA LEU A 381 -5.06 -15.83 4.09
C LEU A 381 -5.79 -14.55 3.69
N ALA A 382 -5.97 -14.29 2.40
CA ALA A 382 -6.80 -13.21 1.89
C ALA A 382 -8.24 -13.27 2.42
N GLY A 383 -8.72 -14.46 2.76
CA GLY A 383 -10.04 -14.68 3.33
C GLY A 383 -10.13 -14.66 4.86
N VAL A 384 -9.04 -14.39 5.58
CA VAL A 384 -8.99 -14.44 7.05
C VAL A 384 -9.56 -13.19 7.71
N GLY A 385 -9.34 -12.03 7.08
CA GLY A 385 -9.74 -10.71 7.58
C GLY A 385 -11.23 -10.52 7.80
#